data_AF-A0A5C7QSK1-F1
#
_entry.id   AF-A0A5C7QSK1-F1
#
_cell.length_a   1.000
_cell.length_b   1.000
_cell.length_c   1.000
_cell.angle_alpha   90.00
_cell.angle_beta   90.00
_cell.angle_gamma   90.00
#
_symmetry.space_group_name_H-M   'P 1'
#
loop_
_entity.id
_entity.type
_entity.pdbx_description
1 polymer ?
#
loop_
_entity_poly.entity_id
_entity_poly.type
_entity_poly.pdbx_seq_one_letter_code
_entity_poly.pdbx_strand_id
1 'polypeptide(L)'
;MPDYCKDTGAVLFVDDAHKLAGRKLQIARLCVLSSRLFVISASEEQRLAPNLRAAVLHRDPQIFRLDSEVAYDATNLLMWAFLVACLAAGGWEAAAVLGGLKALGTGRRAARAD
;
A
#
# COMPACT_ATOMS: atom_id res chain seq x y z
N MET A 1 -24.76 8.00 -12.62
CA MET A 1 -23.90 7.47 -11.53
C MET A 1 -23.61 8.57 -10.50
N PRO A 2 -23.02 9.72 -10.85
CA PRO A 2 -22.86 10.84 -9.91
C PRO A 2 -24.21 11.38 -9.40
N ASP A 3 -25.18 11.56 -10.31
CA ASP A 3 -26.53 12.01 -9.95
C ASP A 3 -27.22 11.01 -9.02
N TYR A 4 -27.06 9.72 -9.29
CA TYR A 4 -27.56 8.67 -8.40
C TYR A 4 -26.98 8.79 -6.97
N CYS A 5 -25.67 9.04 -6.82
CA CYS A 5 -25.05 9.22 -5.51
C CYS A 5 -25.59 10.46 -4.78
N LYS A 6 -25.90 11.52 -5.54
CA LYS A 6 -26.48 12.76 -5.02
C LYS A 6 -27.92 12.57 -4.56
N ASP A 7 -28.71 11.88 -5.38
CA ASP A 7 -30.16 11.74 -5.18
C ASP A 7 -30.51 10.70 -4.11
N THR A 8 -29.72 9.62 -4.01
CA THR A 8 -29.97 8.56 -3.02
C THR A 8 -29.20 8.74 -1.73
N GLY A 9 -28.18 9.60 -1.69
CA GLY A 9 -27.30 9.74 -0.54
C GLY A 9 -26.48 8.47 -0.25
N ALA A 10 -26.30 7.61 -1.25
CA ALA A 10 -25.54 6.37 -1.14
C ALA A 10 -24.10 6.61 -0.67
N VAL A 11 -23.56 5.64 0.07
CA VAL A 11 -22.15 5.62 0.47
C VAL A 11 -21.32 5.13 -0.71
N LEU A 12 -20.37 5.95 -1.16
CA LEU A 12 -19.49 5.61 -2.27
C LEU A 12 -18.28 4.82 -1.75
N PHE A 13 -18.15 3.57 -2.18
CA PHE A 13 -16.95 2.76 -1.95
C PHE A 13 -16.07 2.74 -3.20
N VAL A 14 -14.79 3.06 -3.04
CA VAL A 14 -13.78 2.94 -4.09
C VAL A 14 -12.61 2.13 -3.58
N ASP A 15 -12.46 0.92 -4.10
CA ASP A 15 -11.33 0.07 -3.79
C ASP A 15 -10.17 0.30 -4.78
N ASP A 16 -8.93 0.16 -4.32
CA ASP A 16 -7.71 0.35 -5.09
C ASP A 16 -7.71 1.63 -5.95
N ALA A 17 -8.07 2.77 -5.36
CA ALA A 17 -8.25 4.02 -6.11
C ALA A 17 -6.99 4.51 -6.83
N HIS A 18 -5.81 4.02 -6.45
CA HIS A 18 -4.54 4.25 -7.13
C HIS A 18 -4.41 3.55 -8.50
N LYS A 19 -5.27 2.57 -8.80
CA LYS A 19 -5.36 1.90 -10.12
C LYS A 19 -6.31 2.64 -11.09
N LEU A 20 -7.02 3.68 -10.63
CA LEU A 20 -7.95 4.43 -11.48
C LEU A 20 -7.23 5.35 -12.47
N ALA A 21 -7.54 5.19 -13.76
CA ALA A 21 -7.02 6.03 -14.84
C ALA A 21 -8.11 6.39 -15.87
N GLY A 22 -7.83 7.43 -16.68
CA GLY A 22 -8.66 7.84 -17.81
C GLY A 22 -10.11 8.18 -17.43
N ARG A 23 -11.07 7.64 -18.20
CA ARG A 23 -12.51 7.92 -18.00
C ARG A 23 -13.04 7.41 -16.66
N LYS A 24 -12.54 6.27 -16.17
CA LYS A 24 -12.95 5.71 -14.87
C LYS A 24 -12.58 6.66 -13.72
N LEU A 25 -11.38 7.24 -13.78
CA LEU A 25 -10.93 8.24 -12.82
C LEU A 25 -11.82 9.49 -12.82
N GLN A 26 -12.21 9.99 -14.00
CA GLN A 26 -13.09 11.15 -14.12
C GLN A 26 -14.47 10.89 -13.50
N ILE A 27 -15.05 9.71 -13.77
CA ILE A 27 -16.35 9.33 -13.18
C ILE A 27 -16.23 9.17 -11.66
N ALA A 28 -15.20 8.48 -11.17
CA ALA A 28 -14.96 8.32 -9.74
C ALA A 28 -14.81 9.67 -9.03
N ARG A 29 -14.08 10.61 -9.62
CA ARG A 29 -13.97 11.98 -9.12
C ARG A 29 -15.33 12.68 -9.02
N LEU A 30 -16.16 12.59 -10.05
CA LEU A 30 -17.51 13.17 -10.04
C LEU A 30 -18.40 12.53 -8.97
N CYS A 31 -18.30 11.21 -8.79
CA CYS A 31 -19.02 10.50 -7.73
C CYS A 31 -18.54 10.95 -6.34
N VAL A 32 -17.24 11.09 -6.09
CA VAL A 32 -16.71 11.60 -4.80
C VAL A 32 -17.26 12.99 -4.51
N LEU A 33 -17.22 13.90 -5.49
CA LEU A 33 -17.75 15.26 -5.35
C LEU A 33 -19.26 15.32 -5.15
N SER A 34 -20.01 14.34 -5.63
CA SER A 34 -21.48 14.30 -5.54
C SER A 34 -21.98 13.49 -4.35
N SER A 35 -21.16 12.58 -3.82
CA SER A 35 -21.49 11.72 -2.69
C SER A 35 -21.54 12.50 -1.37
N ARG A 36 -22.41 12.04 -0.46
CA ARG A 36 -22.49 12.57 0.90
C ARG A 36 -21.43 11.93 1.81
N LEU A 37 -21.21 10.62 1.64
CA LEU A 37 -20.22 9.84 2.37
C LEU A 37 -19.44 8.97 1.38
N PHE A 38 -18.14 8.85 1.60
CA PHE A 38 -17.28 8.00 0.78
C PHE A 38 -16.24 7.27 1.63
N VAL A 39 -15.84 6.10 1.16
CA VAL A 39 -14.75 5.30 1.70
C VAL A 39 -13.85 4.91 0.54
N ILE A 40 -12.57 5.22 0.65
CA ILE A 40 -11.59 5.01 -0.42
C ILE A 40 -10.42 4.23 0.15
N SER A 41 -10.05 3.13 -0.50
CA SER A 41 -8.80 2.44 -0.25
C SER A 41 -7.75 2.83 -1.30
N ALA A 42 -6.50 2.97 -0.87
CA ALA A 42 -5.36 3.17 -1.75
C ALA A 42 -4.10 2.65 -1.07
N SER A 43 -3.15 2.15 -1.86
CA SER A 43 -1.83 1.73 -1.35
C SER A 43 -1.14 2.84 -0.54
N GLU A 44 -1.10 4.04 -1.12
CA GLU A 44 -0.50 5.23 -0.51
C GLU A 44 -1.28 6.45 -1.00
N GLU A 45 -1.49 7.44 -0.13
CA GLU A 45 -2.22 8.67 -0.48
C GLU A 45 -1.57 9.41 -1.67
N GLN A 46 -0.24 9.38 -1.75
CA GLN A 46 0.52 10.03 -2.83
C GLN A 46 0.32 9.35 -4.20
N ARG A 47 -0.08 8.07 -4.22
CA ARG A 47 -0.34 7.32 -5.47
C ARG A 47 -1.72 7.63 -6.06
N LEU A 48 -2.60 8.31 -5.34
CA LEU A 48 -3.85 8.80 -5.91
C LEU A 48 -3.55 9.83 -7.00
N ALA A 49 -4.29 9.74 -8.11
CA ALA A 49 -4.17 10.71 -9.18
C ALA A 49 -4.44 12.13 -8.64
N PRO A 50 -3.65 13.15 -9.01
CA PRO A 50 -3.73 14.48 -8.40
C PRO A 50 -5.14 15.07 -8.37
N ASN A 51 -5.91 14.87 -9.44
CA ASN A 51 -7.26 15.40 -9.59
C ASN A 51 -8.27 14.73 -8.64
N LEU A 52 -8.11 13.44 -8.36
CA LEU A 52 -8.94 12.71 -7.40
C LEU A 52 -8.49 13.03 -5.97
N ARG A 53 -7.18 13.06 -5.72
CA ARG A 53 -6.60 13.44 -4.42
C ARG A 53 -7.09 14.81 -3.97
N ALA A 54 -7.08 15.80 -4.86
CA ALA A 54 -7.60 17.13 -4.56
C ALA A 54 -9.10 17.13 -4.20
N ALA A 55 -9.91 16.35 -4.92
CA ALA A 55 -11.35 16.22 -4.63
C ALA A 55 -11.63 15.54 -3.29
N VAL A 56 -10.81 14.55 -2.94
CA VAL A 56 -10.89 13.81 -1.67
C VAL A 56 -10.45 14.71 -0.51
N LEU A 57 -9.27 15.32 -0.58
CA LEU A 57 -8.71 16.16 0.49
C LEU A 57 -9.52 17.44 0.72
N HIS A 58 -10.17 18.00 -0.30
CA HIS A 58 -11.04 19.16 -0.13
C HIS A 58 -12.23 18.90 0.81
N ARG A 59 -12.61 17.63 0.99
CA ARG A 59 -13.68 17.20 1.90
C ARG A 59 -13.19 16.91 3.33
N ASP A 60 -11.92 17.14 3.62
CA ASP A 60 -11.26 16.88 4.92
C ASP A 60 -11.58 15.48 5.48
N PRO A 61 -11.22 14.40 4.76
CA PRO A 61 -11.60 13.05 5.12
C PRO A 61 -10.79 12.54 6.31
N GLN A 62 -11.38 11.63 7.08
CA GLN A 62 -10.62 10.88 8.07
C GLN A 62 -9.69 9.88 7.38
N ILE A 63 -8.38 10.01 7.61
CA ILE A 63 -7.36 9.16 6.99
C ILE A 63 -6.90 8.13 8.01
N PHE A 64 -7.14 6.85 7.70
CA PHE A 64 -6.59 5.73 8.45
C PHE A 64 -5.40 5.16 7.70
N ARG A 65 -4.20 5.29 8.27
CA ARG A 65 -3.02 4.59 7.78
C ARG A 65 -3.00 3.22 8.42
N LEU A 66 -3.27 2.20 7.61
CA LEU A 66 -3.00 0.82 8.00
C LEU A 66 -1.51 0.59 7.84
N ASP A 67 -0.75 0.94 8.88
CA ASP A 67 0.65 0.52 8.99
C ASP A 67 0.65 -0.99 9.21
N SER A 68 0.65 -1.71 8.08
CA SER A 68 1.02 -3.11 8.04
C SER A 68 2.52 -3.17 8.31
N GLU A 69 2.93 -2.97 9.56
CA GLU A 69 4.18 -3.53 10.10
C GLU A 69 4.06 -5.06 10.13
N VAL A 70 3.84 -5.68 8.97
CA VAL A 70 3.92 -7.13 8.82
C VAL A 70 5.39 -7.46 8.93
N ALA A 71 5.82 -7.82 10.15
CA ALA A 71 6.95 -8.66 10.58
C ALA A 71 8.21 -8.72 9.68
N TYR A 72 8.46 -7.68 8.90
CA TYR A 72 9.60 -7.59 7.99
C TYR A 72 10.88 -7.45 8.81
N ASP A 73 10.77 -6.81 9.97
CA ASP A 73 11.85 -6.76 10.95
C ASP A 73 12.10 -8.11 11.62
N ALA A 74 11.07 -8.89 11.97
CA ALA A 74 11.28 -10.19 12.60
C ALA A 74 12.05 -11.16 11.68
N THR A 75 11.73 -11.16 10.38
CA THR A 75 12.41 -12.04 9.41
C THR A 75 13.85 -11.58 9.16
N ASN A 76 14.08 -10.27 9.07
CA ASN A 76 15.41 -9.71 8.89
C ASN A 76 16.30 -9.91 10.14
N LEU A 77 15.73 -9.75 11.32
CA LEU A 77 16.37 -10.00 12.61
C LEU A 77 16.71 -11.48 12.78
N LEU A 78 15.78 -12.38 12.44
CA LEU A 78 16.01 -13.83 12.48
C LEU A 78 17.12 -14.26 11.50
N MET A 79 17.12 -13.70 10.29
CA MET A 79 18.20 -13.93 9.31
C MET A 79 19.56 -13.46 9.82
N TRP A 80 19.63 -12.28 10.47
CA TRP A 80 20.85 -11.80 11.11
C TRP A 80 21.28 -12.68 12.28
N ALA A 81 20.36 -13.10 13.13
CA ALA A 81 20.63 -13.99 14.25
C ALA A 81 21.19 -15.35 13.77
N PHE A 82 20.63 -15.91 12.68
CA PHE A 82 21.10 -17.15 12.08
C PHE A 82 22.49 -17.00 11.46
N LEU A 83 22.76 -15.89 10.76
CA LEU A 83 24.08 -15.54 10.24
C LEU A 83 25.14 -15.44 11.34
N VAL A 84 24.83 -14.73 12.44
CA VAL A 84 25.73 -14.60 13.59
C VAL A 84 25.96 -15.95 14.27
N ALA A 85 24.93 -16.78 14.41
CA ALA A 85 25.06 -18.12 14.98
C ALA A 85 25.94 -19.05 14.13
N CYS A 86 25.81 -19.02 12.80
CA CYS A 86 26.65 -19.81 11.89
C CYS A 86 28.13 -19.35 11.93
N LEU A 87 28.38 -18.04 12.02
CA LEU A 87 29.75 -17.51 12.17
C LEU A 87 30.36 -17.93 13.51
N ALA A 88 29.60 -17.84 14.61
CA ALA A 88 30.06 -18.23 15.95
C ALA A 88 30.35 -19.74 16.07
N ALA A 89 29.62 -20.57 15.32
CA ALA A 89 29.85 -22.02 15.24
C ALA A 89 31.00 -22.42 14.29
N GLY A 90 31.68 -21.46 13.64
CA GLY A 90 32.79 -21.71 12.71
C GLY A 90 32.36 -22.16 11.31
N GLY A 91 31.07 -22.06 10.97
CA GLY A 91 30.50 -22.42 9.66
C GLY A 91 30.63 -21.30 8.63
N TRP A 92 31.85 -20.91 8.27
CA TRP A 92 32.14 -19.79 7.37
C TRP A 92 31.49 -19.93 5.98
N GLU A 93 31.40 -21.16 5.46
CA GLU A 93 30.75 -21.45 4.18
C GLU A 93 29.23 -21.24 4.23
N ALA A 94 28.58 -21.71 5.30
CA ALA A 94 27.14 -21.51 5.51
C ALA A 94 26.80 -20.03 5.66
N ALA A 95 27.60 -19.28 6.42
CA ALA A 95 27.43 -17.84 6.58
C ALA A 95 27.60 -17.08 5.25
N ALA A 96 28.56 -17.47 4.41
CA ALA A 96 28.76 -16.87 3.09
C ALA A 96 27.56 -17.10 2.16
N VAL A 97 27.02 -18.33 2.13
CA VAL A 97 25.83 -18.67 1.32
C VAL A 97 24.59 -17.91 1.81
N LEU A 98 24.34 -17.92 3.12
CA LEU A 98 23.19 -17.23 3.72
C LEU A 98 23.28 -15.70 3.55
N GLY A 99 24.48 -15.14 3.66
CA GLY A 99 24.72 -13.71 3.45
C GLY A 99 24.51 -13.30 1.99
N GLY A 100 24.98 -14.12 1.04
CA GLY A 100 24.73 -13.93 -0.39
C GLY A 100 23.25 -13.97 -0.74
N LEU A 101 22.51 -14.98 -0.25
CA LEU A 101 21.07 -15.10 -0.46
C LEU A 101 20.30 -13.91 0.15
N LYS A 102 20.71 -13.46 1.34
CA LYS A 102 20.13 -12.26 1.97
C LYS A 102 20.35 -11.01 1.12
N ALA A 103 21.56 -10.81 0.61
CA ALA A 103 21.90 -9.65 -0.23
C ALA A 103 21.13 -9.63 -1.56
N LEU A 104 20.85 -10.80 -2.13
CA LEU A 104 20.06 -10.94 -3.36
C LEU A 104 18.54 -10.77 -3.11
N GLY A 105 18.06 -11.11 -1.92
CA GLY A 105 16.64 -11.04 -1.54
C GLY A 105 16.14 -9.66 -1.06
N THR A 106 17.01 -8.69 -0.80
CA THR A 106 16.66 -7.37 -0.24
C THR A 106 16.01 -6.38 -1.24
N GLY A 107 15.32 -6.89 -2.26
CA GLY A 107 14.56 -6.07 -3.19
C GLY A 107 13.30 -5.51 -2.54
N ARG A 108 13.24 -4.19 -2.35
CA ARG A 108 12.12 -3.41 -1.76
C ARG A 108 10.75 -3.57 -2.46
N ARG A 109 10.65 -4.42 -3.48
CA ARG A 109 9.46 -4.67 -4.32
C ARG A 109 9.15 -6.15 -4.58
N ALA A 110 9.89 -7.10 -3.99
CA ALA A 110 9.73 -8.51 -4.33
C ALA A 110 8.40 -9.14 -3.84
N ALA A 111 7.70 -8.50 -2.89
CA ALA A 111 6.53 -9.07 -2.22
C ALA A 111 5.23 -8.26 -2.35
N ARG A 112 5.19 -7.17 -3.14
CA ARG A 112 3.92 -6.48 -3.44
C ARG A 112 3.28 -7.16 -4.65
N ALA A 113 2.33 -8.05 -4.40
CA ALA A 113 1.31 -8.35 -5.40
C ALA A 113 0.46 -7.09 -5.55
N ASP A 114 0.40 -6.53 -6.77
CA ASP A 114 -0.32 -5.29 -7.10
C ASP A 114 -1.81 -5.36 -6.77
#